data_AF-A0A6A3NSI1-F1
#
_entry.id   AF-A0A6A3NSI1-F1
#
_cell.length_a   1.000
_cell.length_b   1.000
_cell.length_c   1.000
_cell.angle_alpha   90.00
_cell.angle_beta   90.00
_cell.angle_gamma   90.00
#
_symmetry.space_group_name_H-M   'P 1'
#
loop_
_entity.id
_entity.type
_entity.pdbx_description
1 polymer ?
#
loop_
_entity_poly.entity_id
_entity_poly.type
_entity_poly.pdbx_seq_one_letter_code
_entity_poly.pdbx_strand_id
1 'polypeptide(L)'
;MTPLESKYDESRKQTVLHINASLTHNSVTDRVAAKMIDHLTHHYHRHICNGRNPVGEAEKPEDVLNIEECDVWSSKMPKFDRETMPRVWRARHGSEDETDLNAFRPIKELAEQMLRADFLVITSPVWNFSVPYALKQYIDCVVEAGLTFHDKDEEGPSRPYFQGRPLIVISSSGGKAPPAHEDYVFPFLSRIFAMCGFDDAHRVAIEGLAMYDKEECYQNAVHEANCIADEVVQNQKLRLDMNYA
;
A
#
# COMPACT_ATOMS: atom_id res chain seq x y z
N MET A 1 7.88 2.50 -23.90
CA MET A 1 7.71 1.60 -22.73
C MET A 1 6.37 0.91 -22.88
N THR A 2 6.31 -0.42 -22.77
CA THR A 2 5.02 -1.14 -22.65
C THR A 2 4.30 -0.64 -21.39
N PRO A 3 2.97 -0.37 -21.43
CA PRO A 3 2.23 0.02 -20.23
C PRO A 3 2.40 -1.04 -19.14
N LEU A 4 2.69 -0.63 -17.89
CA LEU A 4 2.88 -1.57 -16.78
C LEU A 4 1.63 -2.43 -16.49
N GLU A 5 0.47 -1.96 -16.96
CA GLU A 5 -0.82 -2.63 -16.93
C GLU A 5 -0.81 -3.99 -17.64
N SER A 6 0.00 -4.15 -18.71
CA SER A 6 0.00 -5.36 -19.54
C SER A 6 0.65 -6.58 -18.88
N LYS A 7 1.05 -6.47 -17.61
CA LYS A 7 1.68 -7.56 -16.83
C LYS A 7 0.75 -8.17 -15.76
N TYR A 8 -0.52 -7.75 -15.69
CA TYR A 8 -1.45 -8.31 -14.72
C TYR A 8 -1.95 -9.70 -15.17
N ASP A 9 -1.56 -10.74 -14.43
CA ASP A 9 -1.98 -12.12 -14.63
C ASP A 9 -3.02 -12.49 -13.57
N GLU A 10 -4.26 -12.80 -13.98
CA GLU A 10 -5.35 -13.17 -13.08
C GLU A 10 -5.15 -14.53 -12.40
N SER A 11 -4.24 -15.36 -12.91
CA SER A 11 -3.89 -16.66 -12.32
C SER A 11 -2.87 -16.55 -11.19
N ARG A 12 -2.31 -15.36 -10.94
CA ARG A 12 -1.27 -15.16 -9.93
C ARG A 12 -1.87 -15.06 -8.52
N LYS A 13 -1.05 -15.47 -7.54
CA LYS A 13 -1.29 -15.25 -6.12
C LYS A 13 -1.49 -13.76 -5.81
N GLN A 14 -2.57 -13.42 -5.10
CA GLN A 14 -2.82 -12.04 -4.68
C GLN A 14 -1.67 -11.52 -3.80
N THR A 15 -1.32 -10.25 -3.98
CA THR A 15 -0.18 -9.62 -3.30
C THR A 15 -0.63 -8.54 -2.33
N VAL A 16 -0.13 -8.62 -1.10
CA VAL A 16 -0.20 -7.54 -0.12
C VAL A 16 1.14 -6.82 -0.12
N LEU A 17 1.13 -5.52 -0.40
CA LEU A 17 2.30 -4.67 -0.19
C LEU A 17 2.15 -3.90 1.11
N HIS A 18 3.10 -4.09 2.02
CA HIS A 18 3.22 -3.31 3.25
C HIS A 18 4.28 -2.23 3.08
N ILE A 19 3.87 -0.96 2.99
CA ILE A 19 4.77 0.19 3.02
C ILE A 19 4.95 0.61 4.48
N ASN A 20 6.16 0.40 5.01
CA ASN A 20 6.49 0.65 6.40
C ASN A 20 7.18 2.01 6.56
N ALA A 21 6.45 2.99 7.12
CA ALA A 21 6.99 4.32 7.43
C ALA A 21 7.41 4.50 8.88
N SER A 22 7.39 3.43 9.69
CA SER A 22 7.88 3.48 11.06
C SER A 22 9.40 3.54 11.09
N LEU A 23 9.97 4.44 11.90
CA LEU A 23 11.43 4.57 12.02
C LEU A 23 12.09 3.37 12.71
N THR A 24 11.37 2.74 13.62
CA THR A 24 11.85 1.57 14.34
C THR A 24 11.14 0.34 13.81
N HIS A 25 11.90 -0.71 13.52
CA HIS A 25 11.35 -2.05 13.37
C HIS A 25 10.53 -2.42 14.61
N ASN A 26 9.46 -3.20 14.44
CA ASN A 26 8.60 -3.64 15.52
C ASN A 26 7.90 -2.49 16.27
N SER A 27 7.62 -1.37 15.57
CA SER A 27 6.79 -0.29 16.09
C SER A 27 5.36 -0.80 16.39
N VAL A 28 4.55 0.02 17.09
CA VAL A 28 3.16 -0.38 17.37
C VAL A 28 2.32 -0.52 16.10
N THR A 29 2.52 0.34 15.09
CA THR A 29 1.83 0.25 13.80
C THR A 29 2.31 -0.98 13.01
N ASP A 30 3.61 -1.26 13.03
CA ASP A 30 4.22 -2.43 12.39
C ASP A 30 3.69 -3.74 12.97
N ARG A 31 3.60 -3.84 14.30
CA ARG A 31 3.02 -4.99 15.00
C ARG A 31 1.53 -5.20 14.68
N VAL A 32 0.75 -4.12 14.61
CA VAL A 32 -0.67 -4.19 14.22
C VAL A 32 -0.80 -4.66 12.77
N ALA A 33 0.00 -4.11 11.85
CA ALA A 33 0.02 -4.55 10.46
C ALA A 33 0.36 -6.04 10.33
N ALA A 34 1.39 -6.51 11.04
CA ALA A 34 1.75 -7.93 11.04
C ALA A 34 0.59 -8.82 11.51
N LYS A 35 -0.13 -8.43 12.57
CA LYS A 35 -1.31 -9.17 13.05
C LYS A 35 -2.46 -9.15 12.05
N MET A 36 -2.72 -8.01 11.42
CA MET A 36 -3.75 -7.88 10.40
C MET A 36 -3.44 -8.74 9.17
N ILE A 37 -2.21 -8.70 8.67
CA ILE A 37 -1.77 -9.47 7.50
C ILE A 37 -1.84 -10.98 7.79
N ASP A 38 -1.42 -11.39 8.99
CA ASP A 38 -1.56 -12.78 9.45
C ASP A 38 -3.03 -13.22 9.49
N HIS A 39 -3.91 -12.39 10.05
CA HIS A 39 -5.36 -12.65 10.10
C HIS A 39 -5.97 -12.73 8.69
N LEU A 40 -5.63 -11.78 7.82
CA LEU A 40 -6.05 -11.74 6.41
C LEU A 40 -5.64 -13.03 5.68
N THR A 41 -4.39 -13.45 5.85
CA THR A 41 -3.83 -14.68 5.25
C THR A 41 -4.61 -15.92 5.68
N HIS A 42 -4.88 -16.06 6.98
CA HIS A 42 -5.66 -17.17 7.52
C HIS A 42 -7.13 -17.13 7.07
N HIS A 43 -7.72 -15.94 6.93
CA HIS A 43 -9.08 -15.81 6.45
C HIS A 43 -9.19 -16.20 4.97
N TYR A 44 -8.28 -15.72 4.12
CA TYR A 44 -8.17 -16.13 2.72
C TYR A 44 -7.97 -17.64 2.55
N HIS A 45 -7.09 -18.25 3.33
CA HIS A 45 -6.86 -19.69 3.31
C HIS A 45 -8.12 -20.49 3.62
N ARG A 46 -8.82 -20.15 4.71
CA ARG A 46 -10.09 -20.81 5.06
C ARG A 46 -11.13 -20.69 3.96
N HIS A 47 -11.19 -19.55 3.26
CA HIS A 47 -12.10 -19.38 2.12
C HIS A 47 -11.75 -20.29 0.94
N ILE A 48 -10.48 -20.32 0.54
CA ILE A 48 -10.01 -21.17 -0.56
C ILE A 48 -10.31 -22.65 -0.24
N CYS A 49 -9.99 -23.10 0.98
CA CYS A 49 -10.23 -24.48 1.41
C CYS A 49 -11.72 -24.86 1.52
N ASN A 50 -12.61 -23.92 1.87
CA ASN A 50 -14.04 -24.19 1.99
C ASN A 50 -14.80 -24.15 0.65
N GLY A 51 -14.19 -23.63 -0.43
CA GLY A 51 -14.87 -23.30 -1.69
C GLY A 51 -14.81 -24.35 -2.81
N ARG A 52 -13.74 -25.17 -2.92
CA ARG A 52 -13.58 -26.21 -3.98
C ARG A 52 -12.67 -27.35 -3.51
N ASN A 53 -12.94 -28.56 -4.01
CA ASN A 53 -12.11 -29.78 -3.84
C ASN A 53 -10.66 -29.49 -4.30
N PRO A 54 -9.62 -29.96 -3.58
CA PRO A 54 -8.26 -29.47 -3.76
C PRO A 54 -7.63 -30.14 -4.99
N VAL A 55 -7.49 -29.37 -6.06
CA VAL A 55 -6.38 -29.62 -6.98
C VAL A 55 -5.31 -28.64 -6.51
N GLY A 56 -4.23 -29.21 -5.96
CA GLY A 56 -3.37 -28.59 -4.95
C GLY A 56 -2.75 -27.26 -5.34
N GLU A 57 -2.47 -26.43 -4.33
CA GLU A 57 -1.32 -25.51 -4.32
C GLU A 57 -1.15 -24.72 -3.00
N ALA A 58 -2.16 -24.63 -2.13
CA ALA A 58 -2.03 -23.99 -0.81
C ALA A 58 -2.30 -24.93 0.37
N GLU A 59 -1.28 -25.69 0.79
CA GLU A 59 -1.37 -26.56 1.96
C GLU A 59 -1.42 -25.76 3.27
N LYS A 60 -0.79 -24.58 3.29
CA LYS A 60 -0.69 -23.73 4.48
C LYS A 60 -1.18 -22.30 4.21
N PRO A 61 -1.54 -21.53 5.25
CA PRO A 61 -1.96 -20.14 5.09
C PRO A 61 -0.95 -19.29 4.34
N GLU A 62 0.35 -19.44 4.62
CA GLU A 62 1.42 -18.70 3.93
C GLU A 62 1.44 -18.90 2.40
N ASP A 63 0.80 -19.95 1.90
CA ASP A 63 0.76 -20.28 0.48
C ASP A 63 -0.33 -19.52 -0.28
N VAL A 64 -1.15 -18.67 0.37
CA VAL A 64 -2.31 -18.00 -0.27
C VAL A 64 -2.14 -16.52 -0.61
N LEU A 65 -1.33 -15.77 0.14
CA LEU A 65 -0.96 -14.37 -0.19
C LEU A 65 0.55 -14.18 -0.37
N ASN A 66 0.96 -13.43 -1.39
CA ASN A 66 2.33 -12.96 -1.54
C ASN A 66 2.47 -11.70 -0.68
N ILE A 67 3.36 -11.70 0.31
CA ILE A 67 3.56 -10.56 1.20
C ILE A 67 4.88 -9.89 0.82
N GLU A 68 4.80 -8.64 0.40
CA GLU A 68 5.96 -7.82 0.09
C GLU A 68 6.05 -6.64 1.07
N GLU A 69 7.26 -6.24 1.43
CA GLU A 69 7.51 -5.09 2.29
C GLU A 69 8.34 -4.02 1.58
N CYS A 70 8.00 -2.76 1.82
CA CYS A 70 8.77 -1.59 1.40
C CYS A 70 9.10 -0.74 2.65
N ASP A 71 10.36 -0.83 3.10
CA ASP A 71 10.89 0.06 4.13
C ASP A 71 11.28 1.41 3.52
N VAL A 72 10.53 2.47 3.86
CA VAL A 72 10.79 3.82 3.32
C VAL A 72 12.08 4.44 3.86
N TRP A 73 12.64 3.90 4.93
CA TRP A 73 13.88 4.37 5.56
C TRP A 73 15.13 3.65 5.03
N SER A 74 14.95 2.69 4.13
CA SER A 74 16.05 1.93 3.52
C SER A 74 17.09 2.86 2.89
N SER A 75 18.37 2.55 3.09
CA SER A 75 19.48 3.26 2.43
C SER A 75 19.44 3.17 0.91
N LYS A 76 18.64 2.25 0.35
CA LYS A 76 18.40 2.08 -1.08
C LYS A 76 17.23 2.93 -1.62
N MET A 77 16.50 3.64 -0.76
CA MET A 77 15.38 4.48 -1.18
C MET A 77 15.88 5.58 -2.13
N PRO A 78 15.31 5.72 -3.34
CA PRO A 78 15.69 6.79 -4.27
C PRO A 78 15.39 8.16 -3.65
N LYS A 79 16.28 9.11 -3.94
CA LYS A 79 16.15 10.49 -3.44
C LYS A 79 15.29 11.32 -4.38
N PHE A 80 14.38 12.10 -3.80
CA PHE A 80 13.69 13.15 -4.53
C PHE A 80 14.48 14.45 -4.39
N ASP A 81 15.48 14.66 -5.26
CA ASP A 81 16.37 15.82 -5.20
C ASP A 81 16.74 16.41 -6.58
N ARG A 82 17.49 17.52 -6.55
CA ARG A 82 17.90 18.28 -7.75
C ARG A 82 18.88 17.53 -8.65
N GLU A 83 19.48 16.44 -8.17
CA GLU A 83 20.41 15.64 -8.96
C GLU A 83 19.69 14.46 -9.62
N THR A 84 18.83 13.79 -8.87
CA THR A 84 18.15 12.55 -9.26
C THR A 84 16.96 12.86 -10.17
N MET A 85 16.10 13.82 -9.81
CA MET A 85 14.86 14.03 -10.54
C MET A 85 15.03 14.51 -12.00
N PRO A 86 16.01 15.38 -12.35
CA PRO A 86 16.26 15.70 -13.76
C PRO A 86 16.70 14.49 -14.59
N ARG A 87 17.43 13.54 -14.00
CA ARG A 87 17.85 12.30 -14.65
C ARG A 87 16.65 11.38 -14.89
N VAL A 88 15.82 11.21 -13.86
CA VAL A 88 14.56 10.46 -13.93
C VAL A 88 13.66 11.04 -15.02
N TRP A 89 13.50 12.37 -15.05
CA TRP A 89 12.72 13.04 -16.07
C TRP A 89 13.25 12.72 -17.48
N ARG A 90 14.56 12.85 -17.73
CA ARG A 90 15.14 12.52 -19.05
C ARG A 90 14.96 11.05 -19.41
N ALA A 91 15.20 10.13 -18.49
CA ALA A 91 15.00 8.69 -18.70
C ALA A 91 13.56 8.39 -19.14
N ARG A 92 12.58 8.99 -18.45
CA ARG A 92 11.16 8.82 -18.76
C ARG A 92 10.74 9.42 -20.10
N HIS A 93 11.52 10.36 -20.62
CA HIS A 93 11.30 11.01 -21.93
C HIS A 93 12.22 10.46 -23.02
N GLY A 94 12.74 9.23 -22.86
CA GLY A 94 13.44 8.50 -23.91
C GLY A 94 14.95 8.70 -23.96
N SER A 95 15.57 9.23 -22.90
CA SER A 95 17.04 9.20 -22.78
C SER A 95 17.54 7.75 -22.72
N GLU A 96 18.54 7.44 -23.54
CA GLU A 96 19.26 6.16 -23.54
C GLU A 96 20.55 6.22 -22.68
N ASP A 97 20.81 7.36 -22.03
CA ASP A 97 21.98 7.54 -21.17
C ASP A 97 21.88 6.63 -19.94
N GLU A 98 22.94 5.86 -19.69
CA GLU A 98 22.97 4.87 -18.62
C GLU A 98 22.85 5.51 -17.22
N THR A 99 23.34 6.74 -17.02
CA THR A 99 23.21 7.43 -15.74
C THR A 99 21.77 7.87 -15.48
N ASP A 100 21.06 8.29 -16.53
CA ASP A 100 19.63 8.61 -16.46
C ASP A 100 18.79 7.37 -16.16
N LEU A 101 19.03 6.28 -16.91
CA LEU A 101 18.34 5.00 -16.73
C LEU A 101 18.59 4.40 -15.34
N ASN A 102 19.83 4.49 -14.84
CA ASN A 102 20.18 4.00 -13.50
C ASN A 102 19.52 4.81 -12.38
N ALA A 103 19.33 6.12 -12.56
CA ALA A 103 18.59 6.94 -11.60
C ALA A 103 17.09 6.57 -11.56
N PHE A 104 16.50 6.25 -12.72
CA PHE A 104 15.09 5.90 -12.81
C PHE A 104 14.77 4.46 -12.38
N ARG A 105 15.65 3.51 -12.65
CA ARG A 105 15.43 2.08 -12.36
C ARG A 105 14.88 1.77 -10.95
N PRO A 106 15.45 2.25 -9.83
CA PRO A 106 14.91 1.94 -8.50
C PRO A 106 13.51 2.54 -8.29
N ILE A 107 13.23 3.73 -8.84
CA ILE A 107 11.89 4.33 -8.78
C ILE A 107 10.88 3.47 -9.56
N LYS A 108 11.27 3.03 -10.76
CA LYS A 108 10.45 2.16 -11.59
C LYS A 108 10.18 0.82 -10.89
N GLU A 109 11.16 0.23 -10.23
CA GLU A 109 11.00 -1.02 -9.46
C GLU A 109 9.98 -0.85 -8.32
N LEU A 110 10.03 0.26 -7.57
CA LEU A 110 9.06 0.57 -6.51
C LEU A 110 7.64 0.84 -7.07
N ALA A 111 7.55 1.53 -8.22
CA ALA A 111 6.28 1.74 -8.90
C ALA A 111 5.67 0.42 -9.40
N GLU A 112 6.47 -0.44 -10.02
CA GLU A 112 6.05 -1.77 -10.44
C GLU A 112 5.64 -2.63 -9.23
N GLN A 113 6.35 -2.52 -8.11
CA GLN A 113 5.99 -3.19 -6.86
C GLN A 113 4.59 -2.80 -6.39
N MET A 114 4.32 -1.50 -6.29
CA MET A 114 3.02 -0.98 -5.87
C MET A 114 1.90 -1.38 -6.83
N LEU A 115 2.12 -1.30 -8.15
CA LEU A 115 1.09 -1.66 -9.13
C LEU A 115 0.78 -3.16 -9.18
N ARG A 116 1.70 -4.03 -8.73
CA ARG A 116 1.42 -5.48 -8.55
C ARG A 116 0.61 -5.78 -7.29
N ALA A 117 0.54 -4.85 -6.34
CA ALA A 117 -0.19 -5.08 -5.11
C ALA A 117 -1.70 -5.05 -5.34
N ASP A 118 -2.40 -6.06 -4.79
CA ASP A 118 -3.85 -6.15 -4.77
C ASP A 118 -4.40 -5.50 -3.49
N PHE A 119 -3.61 -5.49 -2.42
CA PHE A 119 -3.86 -4.79 -1.16
C PHE A 119 -2.67 -3.91 -0.80
N LEU A 120 -2.93 -2.69 -0.37
CA LEU A 120 -1.92 -1.79 0.13
C LEU A 120 -2.12 -1.54 1.62
N VAL A 121 -1.12 -1.90 2.44
CA VAL A 121 -1.08 -1.60 3.87
C VAL A 121 0.00 -0.55 4.09
N ILE A 122 -0.34 0.58 4.70
CA ILE A 122 0.61 1.64 5.03
C ILE A 122 0.66 1.82 6.53
N THR A 123 1.83 1.64 7.14
CA THR A 123 2.04 1.99 8.54
C THR A 123 2.74 3.32 8.65
N SER A 124 2.19 4.26 9.42
CA SER A 124 2.78 5.60 9.57
C SER A 124 2.60 6.17 10.97
N PRO A 125 3.68 6.51 11.71
CA PRO A 125 3.51 7.38 12.85
C PRO A 125 3.07 8.78 12.38
N VAL A 126 2.33 9.49 13.24
CA VAL A 126 1.96 10.89 13.01
C VAL A 126 3.03 11.78 13.61
N TRP A 127 3.80 12.46 12.77
CA TRP A 127 4.84 13.39 13.19
C TRP A 127 4.53 14.78 12.67
N ASN A 128 4.46 15.76 13.59
CA ASN A 128 4.10 17.15 13.25
C ASN A 128 2.80 17.22 12.43
N PHE A 129 1.77 16.48 12.87
CA PHE A 129 0.45 16.39 12.24
C PHE A 129 0.42 15.75 10.84
N SER A 130 1.53 15.19 10.35
CA SER A 130 1.63 14.63 9.01
C SER A 130 2.36 13.28 9.00
N VAL A 131 2.53 12.74 7.79
CA VAL A 131 3.35 11.56 7.53
C VAL A 131 4.85 11.87 7.69
N PRO A 132 5.70 10.88 7.99
CA PRO A 132 7.14 11.07 7.97
C PRO A 132 7.64 11.51 6.60
N TYR A 133 8.69 12.33 6.56
CA TYR A 133 9.24 12.84 5.31
C TYR A 133 9.68 11.72 4.35
N ALA A 134 10.15 10.58 4.88
CA ALA A 134 10.57 9.44 4.08
C ALA A 134 9.40 8.80 3.33
N LEU A 135 8.21 8.70 3.96
CA LEU A 135 6.99 8.26 3.26
C LEU A 135 6.57 9.29 2.19
N LYS A 136 6.68 10.58 2.50
CA LYS A 136 6.42 11.62 1.49
C LYS A 136 7.40 11.54 0.31
N GLN A 137 8.67 11.24 0.55
CA GLN A 137 9.67 11.03 -0.50
C GLN A 137 9.35 9.79 -1.35
N TYR A 138 8.94 8.68 -0.74
CA TYR A 138 8.47 7.51 -1.47
C TYR A 138 7.31 7.89 -2.40
N ILE A 139 6.31 8.62 -1.87
CA ILE A 139 5.16 9.10 -2.65
C ILE A 139 5.62 10.00 -3.80
N ASP A 140 6.52 10.95 -3.56
CA ASP A 140 7.00 11.89 -4.58
C ASP A 140 7.81 11.21 -5.70
N CYS A 141 8.54 10.15 -5.37
CA CYS A 141 9.25 9.35 -6.36
C CYS A 141 8.31 8.43 -7.16
N VAL A 142 7.35 7.79 -6.49
CA VAL A 142 6.59 6.66 -7.07
C VAL A 142 5.26 7.09 -7.69
N VAL A 143 4.57 8.06 -7.09
CA VAL A 143 3.24 8.50 -7.54
C VAL A 143 3.39 9.59 -8.60
N GLU A 144 3.56 9.15 -9.84
CA GLU A 144 3.78 10.03 -11.00
C GLU A 144 2.89 9.64 -12.19
N ALA A 145 2.40 10.66 -12.91
CA ALA A 145 1.58 10.49 -14.12
C ALA A 145 2.36 9.73 -15.20
N GLY A 146 1.72 8.78 -15.88
CA GLY A 146 2.35 7.87 -16.84
C GLY A 146 3.25 6.79 -16.22
N LEU A 147 3.42 6.75 -14.89
CA LEU A 147 4.16 5.70 -14.19
C LEU A 147 3.25 4.83 -13.33
N THR A 148 2.44 5.43 -12.46
CA THR A 148 1.54 4.71 -11.53
C THR A 148 0.06 5.03 -11.73
N PHE A 149 -0.22 5.97 -12.62
CA PHE A 149 -1.57 6.30 -13.08
C PHE A 149 -1.49 6.93 -14.46
N HIS A 150 -2.59 6.96 -15.22
CA HIS A 150 -2.60 7.57 -16.55
C HIS A 150 -2.34 9.07 -16.47
N ASP A 151 -1.52 9.58 -17.38
CA ASP A 151 -1.43 11.01 -17.59
C ASP A 151 -2.74 11.57 -18.16
N LYS A 152 -2.94 12.88 -18.06
CA LYS A 152 -4.03 13.55 -18.74
C LYS A 152 -3.82 13.42 -20.25
N ASP A 153 -4.83 12.91 -20.94
CA ASP A 153 -4.81 12.67 -22.38
C ASP A 153 -6.11 13.16 -23.05
N GLU A 154 -6.30 12.81 -24.32
CA GLU A 154 -7.54 13.13 -25.07
C GLU A 154 -8.79 12.46 -24.47
N GLU A 155 -8.61 11.41 -23.67
CA GLU A 155 -9.69 10.63 -23.06
C GLU A 155 -10.16 11.23 -21.73
N GLY A 156 -9.37 12.12 -21.10
CA GLY A 156 -9.82 12.91 -19.96
C GLY A 156 -8.75 13.28 -18.94
N PRO A 157 -9.15 13.68 -17.71
CA PRO A 157 -8.20 13.94 -16.63
C PRO A 157 -7.43 12.66 -16.24
N SER A 158 -6.32 12.84 -15.53
CA SER A 158 -5.56 11.74 -14.94
C SER A 158 -6.48 10.77 -14.18
N ARG A 159 -6.28 9.47 -14.41
CA ARG A 159 -7.12 8.39 -13.88
C ARG A 159 -6.25 7.19 -13.48
N PRO A 160 -6.68 6.34 -12.54
CA PRO A 160 -5.89 5.20 -12.13
C PRO A 160 -5.87 4.11 -13.20
N TYR A 161 -4.83 3.28 -13.21
CA TYR A 161 -4.72 2.07 -14.05
C TYR A 161 -5.65 0.95 -13.59
N PHE A 162 -5.95 0.92 -12.29
CA PHE A 162 -6.82 -0.08 -11.65
C PHE A 162 -7.82 0.65 -10.76
N GLN A 163 -8.90 -0.01 -10.33
CA GLN A 163 -9.88 0.57 -9.41
C GLN A 163 -10.30 -0.47 -8.37
N GLY A 164 -10.82 0.01 -7.24
CA GLY A 164 -11.36 -0.85 -6.19
C GLY A 164 -10.32 -1.50 -5.28
N ARG A 165 -9.01 -1.25 -5.42
CA ARG A 165 -8.04 -1.96 -4.58
C ARG A 165 -8.08 -1.45 -3.13
N PRO A 166 -8.00 -2.33 -2.12
CA PRO A 166 -8.05 -1.88 -0.73
C PRO A 166 -6.77 -1.15 -0.33
N LEU A 167 -6.94 -0.02 0.34
CA LEU A 167 -5.91 0.69 1.08
C LEU A 167 -6.22 0.62 2.57
N ILE A 168 -5.26 0.21 3.38
CA ILE A 168 -5.38 0.22 4.84
C ILE A 168 -4.28 1.09 5.41
N VAL A 169 -4.66 2.18 6.06
CA VAL A 169 -3.73 3.11 6.72
C VAL A 169 -3.77 2.87 8.22
N ILE A 170 -2.67 2.34 8.75
CA ILE A 170 -2.47 2.11 10.18
C ILE A 170 -1.56 3.21 10.71
N SER A 171 -2.15 4.15 11.46
CA SER A 171 -1.43 5.31 11.98
C SER A 171 -1.30 5.30 13.50
N SER A 172 -0.27 5.95 14.05
CA SER A 172 -0.12 6.08 15.50
C SER A 172 0.24 7.49 15.96
N SER A 173 -0.37 7.96 17.05
CA SER A 173 -0.11 9.28 17.64
C SER A 173 0.00 9.22 19.17
N GLY A 174 0.83 10.12 19.72
CA GLY A 174 0.90 10.32 21.17
C GLY A 174 -0.36 10.97 21.75
N GLY A 175 -0.93 11.94 21.01
CA GLY A 175 -2.21 12.58 21.33
C GLY A 175 -3.40 11.78 20.84
N LYS A 176 -4.60 12.19 21.26
CA LYS A 176 -5.89 11.62 20.82
C LYS A 176 -6.17 11.93 19.34
N ALA A 177 -7.21 11.29 18.78
CA ALA A 177 -7.81 11.66 17.51
C ALA A 177 -7.91 13.17 17.37
N PRO A 178 -7.28 13.76 16.34
CA PRO A 178 -7.66 15.10 15.94
C PRO A 178 -9.12 15.07 15.48
N PRO A 179 -9.87 16.18 15.61
CA PRO A 179 -11.09 16.37 14.84
C PRO A 179 -10.85 16.06 13.35
N ALA A 180 -11.86 15.57 12.63
CA ALA A 180 -11.67 15.13 11.23
C ALA A 180 -11.06 16.19 10.30
N HIS A 181 -11.27 17.48 10.57
CA HIS A 181 -10.70 18.59 9.79
C HIS A 181 -9.21 18.87 10.10
N GLU A 182 -8.66 18.23 11.13
CA GLU A 182 -7.26 18.28 11.55
C GLU A 182 -6.52 16.95 11.32
N ASP A 183 -7.19 15.93 10.74
CA ASP A 183 -6.52 14.72 10.24
C ASP A 183 -5.95 15.00 8.85
N TYR A 184 -4.64 15.20 8.77
CA TYR A 184 -3.94 15.39 7.50
C TYR A 184 -3.28 14.10 6.99
N VAL A 185 -3.35 12.99 7.73
CA VAL A 185 -2.67 11.74 7.37
C VAL A 185 -3.59 10.87 6.54
N PHE A 186 -4.75 10.49 7.09
CA PHE A 186 -5.64 9.58 6.38
C PHE A 186 -6.21 10.21 5.10
N PRO A 187 -6.77 11.45 5.10
CA PRO A 187 -7.29 12.05 3.87
C PRO A 187 -6.23 12.24 2.78
N PHE A 188 -4.99 12.59 3.15
CA PHE A 188 -3.90 12.72 2.19
C PHE A 188 -3.54 11.38 1.56
N LEU A 189 -3.30 10.34 2.37
CA LEU A 189 -2.93 9.02 1.89
C LEU A 189 -4.05 8.39 1.05
N SER A 190 -5.30 8.45 1.52
CA SER A 190 -6.46 7.96 0.76
C SER A 190 -6.62 8.67 -0.57
N ARG A 191 -6.43 10.00 -0.62
CA ARG A 191 -6.54 10.75 -1.86
C ARG A 191 -5.45 10.41 -2.86
N ILE A 192 -4.19 10.34 -2.42
CA ILE A 192 -3.06 10.15 -3.33
C ILE A 192 -3.00 8.70 -3.85
N PHE A 193 -3.27 7.70 -3.02
CA PHE A 193 -3.24 6.30 -3.44
C PHE A 193 -4.51 5.87 -4.20
N ALA A 194 -5.64 6.57 -4.04
CA ALA A 194 -6.79 6.41 -4.93
C ALA A 194 -6.43 6.75 -6.39
N MET A 195 -5.50 7.68 -6.63
CA MET A 195 -5.00 7.94 -7.99
C MET A 195 -4.25 6.75 -8.59
N CYS A 196 -3.72 5.86 -7.74
CA CYS A 196 -3.02 4.63 -8.15
C CYS A 196 -3.94 3.40 -8.17
N GLY A 197 -5.25 3.59 -7.92
CA GLY A 197 -6.26 2.53 -7.94
C GLY A 197 -6.60 1.91 -6.59
N PHE A 198 -6.03 2.42 -5.50
CA PHE A 198 -6.35 2.01 -4.14
C PHE A 198 -7.42 2.92 -3.51
N ASP A 199 -8.63 2.86 -4.05
CA ASP A 199 -9.75 3.76 -3.71
C ASP A 199 -10.72 3.21 -2.65
N ASP A 200 -10.54 1.96 -2.21
CA ASP A 200 -11.26 1.34 -1.09
C ASP A 200 -10.45 1.52 0.20
N ALA A 201 -10.50 2.73 0.77
CA ALA A 201 -9.60 3.16 1.84
C ALA A 201 -10.18 3.01 3.25
N HIS A 202 -9.41 2.38 4.13
CA HIS A 202 -9.74 2.04 5.52
C HIS A 202 -8.72 2.64 6.49
N ARG A 203 -9.19 3.12 7.65
CA ARG A 203 -8.36 3.76 8.68
C ARG A 203 -8.30 2.87 9.92
N VAL A 204 -7.10 2.65 10.43
CA VAL A 204 -6.83 2.11 11.78
C VAL A 204 -5.99 3.14 12.52
N ALA A 205 -6.46 3.60 13.67
CA ALA A 205 -5.80 4.69 14.39
C ALA A 205 -5.44 4.31 15.82
N ILE A 206 -4.13 4.33 16.09
CA ILE A 206 -3.55 3.99 17.39
C ILE A 206 -3.24 5.30 18.12
N GLU A 207 -4.23 5.82 18.84
CA GLU A 207 -4.20 7.17 19.38
C GLU A 207 -4.01 7.21 20.90
N GLY A 208 -3.52 8.33 21.42
CA GLY A 208 -3.37 8.55 22.85
C GLY A 208 -2.26 7.73 23.51
N LEU A 209 -1.24 7.32 22.76
CA LEU A 209 -0.13 6.50 23.27
C LEU A 209 0.73 7.18 24.36
N ALA A 210 0.59 8.49 24.54
CA ALA A 210 1.20 9.24 25.64
C ALA A 210 0.25 9.41 26.85
N MET A 211 -1.00 8.98 26.73
CA MET A 211 -2.08 9.24 27.69
C MET A 211 -2.69 7.95 28.27
N TYR A 212 -2.68 6.87 27.50
CA TYR A 212 -3.38 5.62 27.81
C TYR A 212 -2.42 4.43 27.91
N ASP A 213 -2.94 3.30 28.39
CA ASP A 213 -2.18 2.06 28.43
C ASP A 213 -1.87 1.58 27.01
N LYS A 214 -0.58 1.37 26.73
CA LYS A 214 -0.12 1.07 25.38
C LYS A 214 -0.54 -0.31 24.89
N GLU A 215 -0.71 -1.27 25.81
CA GLU A 215 -1.14 -2.62 25.46
C GLU A 215 -2.64 -2.60 25.14
N GLU A 216 -3.45 -1.87 25.90
CA GLU A 216 -4.86 -1.66 25.58
C GLU A 216 -5.04 -0.98 24.21
N CYS A 217 -4.31 0.11 23.94
CA CYS A 217 -4.32 0.77 22.63
C CYS A 217 -3.95 -0.19 21.50
N TYR A 218 -2.93 -1.04 21.72
CA TYR A 218 -2.48 -2.03 20.75
C TYR A 218 -3.55 -3.10 20.49
N GLN A 219 -4.15 -3.67 21.53
CA GLN A 219 -5.17 -4.72 21.39
C GLN A 219 -6.44 -4.20 20.69
N ASN A 220 -6.87 -2.98 21.02
CA ASN A 220 -7.99 -2.33 20.34
C ASN A 220 -7.71 -2.13 18.85
N ALA A 221 -6.51 -1.69 18.49
CA ALA A 221 -6.10 -1.51 17.11
C ALA A 221 -5.99 -2.84 16.34
N VAL A 222 -5.50 -3.91 16.97
CA VAL A 222 -5.50 -5.25 16.37
C VAL A 222 -6.92 -5.72 16.09
N HIS A 223 -7.84 -5.51 17.04
CA HIS A 223 -9.24 -5.87 16.85
C HIS A 223 -9.87 -5.11 15.66
N GLU A 224 -9.71 -3.78 15.62
CA GLU A 224 -10.19 -2.93 14.52
C GLU A 224 -9.60 -3.36 13.17
N ALA A 225 -8.28 -3.57 13.11
CA ALA A 225 -7.60 -3.99 11.89
C ALA A 225 -8.09 -5.35 11.37
N ASN A 226 -8.36 -6.31 12.28
CA ASN A 226 -8.89 -7.61 11.90
C ASN A 226 -10.35 -7.54 11.40
N CYS A 227 -11.18 -6.67 11.99
CA CYS A 227 -12.53 -6.42 11.49
C CYS A 227 -12.51 -5.84 10.06
N ILE A 228 -11.61 -4.89 9.80
CA ILE A 228 -11.41 -4.34 8.45
C ILE A 228 -10.90 -5.42 7.49
N ALA A 229 -9.97 -6.27 7.91
CA ALA A 229 -9.50 -7.39 7.09
C ALA A 229 -10.66 -8.32 6.70
N ASP A 230 -11.56 -8.62 7.64
CA ASP A 230 -12.74 -9.45 7.37
C ASP A 230 -13.70 -8.80 6.36
N GLU A 231 -13.94 -7.49 6.47
CA GLU A 231 -14.76 -6.72 5.54
C GLU A 231 -14.16 -6.72 4.13
N VAL A 232 -12.86 -6.42 4.04
CA VAL A 232 -12.13 -6.38 2.76
C VAL A 232 -12.19 -7.72 2.04
N VAL A 233 -12.03 -8.84 2.75
CA VAL A 233 -12.15 -10.19 2.18
C VAL A 233 -13.56 -10.42 1.63
N GLN A 234 -14.60 -10.03 2.37
CA GLN A 234 -15.99 -10.19 1.94
C GLN A 234 -16.31 -9.34 0.69
N ASN A 235 -15.85 -8.09 0.64
CA ASN A 235 -16.07 -7.21 -0.50
C ASN A 235 -15.33 -7.66 -1.76
N GLN A 236 -14.09 -8.15 -1.62
CA GLN A 236 -13.34 -8.72 -2.74
C GLN A 236 -13.98 -10.00 -3.28
N LYS A 237 -14.54 -10.84 -2.40
CA LYS A 237 -15.31 -12.02 -2.81
C LYS A 237 -16.49 -11.66 -3.71
N LEU A 238 -17.29 -10.65 -3.33
CA LEU A 238 -18.42 -10.20 -4.15
C LEU A 238 -17.99 -9.74 -5.54
N ARG A 239 -16.81 -9.12 -5.66
CA ARG A 239 -16.28 -8.68 -6.97
C ARG A 239 -15.81 -9.85 -7.83
N LEU A 240 -15.16 -10.85 -7.23
CA LEU A 240 -14.76 -12.05 -7.96
C LEU A 240 -15.99 -12.84 -8.43
N ASP A 241 -16.99 -13.05 -7.56
CA ASP A 241 -18.21 -13.81 -7.89
C ASP A 241 -19.04 -13.13 -9.01
N MET A 242 -19.07 -11.79 -9.08
CA MET A 242 -19.78 -11.03 -10.11
C MET A 242 -19.13 -11.07 -11.50
N ASN A 243 -17.82 -11.32 -11.59
CA ASN A 243 -17.11 -11.45 -12.87
C ASN A 243 -17.25 -12.87 -13.48
N TYR A 244 -17.81 -13.83 -12.74
CA TYR A 244 -18.10 -15.20 -13.20
C TYR A 244 -19.58 -15.45 -13.55
N ALA A 245 -20.43 -14.41 -13.55
CA ALA A 245 -21.85 -14.45 -13.92
C ALA A 245 -22.09 -13.75 -15.27
#